data_AF-A0A8J2X6V1-F1
#
_entry.id   AF-A0A8J2X6V1-F1
#
_cell.length_a   1.000
_cell.length_b   1.000
_cell.length_c   1.000
_cell.angle_alpha   90.00
_cell.angle_beta   90.00
_cell.angle_gamma   90.00
#
_symmetry.space_group_name_H-M   'P 1'
#
loop_
_entity.id
_entity.type
_entity.pdbx_description
1 polymer ?
#
loop_
_entity_poly.entity_id
_entity_poly.type
_entity_poly.pdbx_seq_one_letter_code
_entity_poly.pdbx_strand_id
1 'polypeptide(L)'
;MRIGVNHGSLAERMLFSYGDTPEGMVESALEFLKICESLDFRNLVISMKASRVPVMLAAYRLMVKRMDELGMDYPLHLGVTEAGDGEYGRIKSTAGIATLLAEGIGDTIRVSLTEAPEKEIPVCYSILQALGMRKTMVEYVACPSCGRTLFNLEEVLHKVREATKHLTGLDIAVMGCIVNGPGEMADADYGYVGKQAGYIALYRGRDEIKRVPEDQGVEELINLIKADGRWVEP
;
A
#
# COMPACT_ATOMS: atom_id res chain seq x y z
N MET A 1 -3.76 -7.17 24.68
CA MET A 1 -3.49 -8.59 24.30
C MET A 1 -4.03 -8.83 22.90
N ARG A 2 -3.45 -9.74 22.09
CA ARG A 2 -4.01 -10.10 20.78
C ARG A 2 -4.59 -11.52 20.80
N ILE A 3 -5.86 -11.65 20.45
CA ILE A 3 -6.51 -12.95 20.17
C ILE A 3 -6.25 -13.28 18.70
N GLY A 4 -5.35 -14.21 18.46
CA GLY A 4 -4.93 -14.61 17.12
C GLY A 4 -5.44 -16.00 16.75
N VAL A 5 -6.26 -16.07 15.71
CA VAL A 5 -6.72 -17.32 15.12
C VAL A 5 -6.02 -17.51 13.77
N ASN A 6 -5.37 -18.65 13.58
CA ASN A 6 -4.81 -19.03 12.29
C ASN A 6 -5.62 -20.21 11.74
N HIS A 7 -5.92 -20.16 10.45
CA HIS A 7 -6.68 -21.19 9.73
C HIS A 7 -6.08 -22.59 9.96
N GLY A 8 -4.76 -22.75 9.79
CA GLY A 8 -4.07 -24.03 10.01
C GLY A 8 -3.89 -24.49 11.45
N SER A 9 -4.40 -23.77 12.46
CA SER A 9 -4.23 -24.13 13.88
C SER A 9 -5.51 -24.02 14.70
N LEU A 10 -6.66 -24.25 14.08
CA LEU A 10 -7.93 -24.34 14.80
C LEU A 10 -7.92 -25.55 15.74
N ALA A 11 -8.44 -25.34 16.95
CA ALA A 11 -8.56 -26.42 17.93
C ALA A 11 -9.58 -27.48 17.46
N GLU A 12 -9.34 -28.74 17.83
CA GLU A 12 -10.07 -29.91 17.31
C GLU A 12 -11.60 -29.79 17.43
N ARG A 13 -12.12 -29.27 18.55
CA ARG A 13 -13.56 -29.01 18.74
C ARG A 13 -14.16 -28.07 17.68
N MET A 14 -13.39 -27.07 17.22
CA MET A 14 -13.84 -26.10 16.21
C MET A 14 -13.83 -26.75 14.83
N LEU A 15 -12.79 -27.53 14.53
CA LEU A 15 -12.73 -28.31 13.29
C LEU A 15 -13.88 -29.31 13.19
N PHE A 16 -14.25 -29.97 14.29
CA PHE A 16 -15.37 -30.89 14.31
C PHE A 16 -16.72 -30.19 14.11
N SER A 17 -16.91 -29.02 14.74
CA SER A 17 -18.21 -28.32 14.76
C SER A 17 -18.45 -27.47 13.51
N TYR A 18 -17.41 -26.81 13.00
CA TYR A 18 -17.49 -25.80 11.93
C TYR A 18 -16.57 -26.07 10.75
N GLY A 19 -15.71 -27.08 10.83
CA GLY A 19 -14.69 -27.36 9.83
C GLY A 19 -13.57 -26.31 9.79
N ASP A 20 -12.68 -26.48 8.81
CA ASP A 20 -11.60 -25.55 8.54
C ASP A 20 -12.09 -24.37 7.66
N THR A 21 -13.02 -23.59 8.21
CA THR A 21 -13.81 -22.59 7.48
C THR A 21 -13.66 -21.18 8.08
N PRO A 22 -14.01 -20.11 7.33
CA PRO A 22 -14.09 -18.76 7.89
C PRO A 22 -14.98 -18.66 9.14
N GLU A 23 -16.08 -19.42 9.17
CA GLU A 23 -16.99 -19.48 10.32
C GLU A 23 -16.30 -20.09 11.54
N GLY A 24 -15.61 -21.22 11.38
CA GLY A 24 -14.83 -21.83 12.46
C GLY A 24 -13.74 -20.91 13.02
N MET A 25 -13.12 -20.09 12.16
CA MET A 25 -12.16 -19.08 12.61
C MET A 25 -12.80 -17.99 13.47
N VAL A 26 -13.95 -17.48 13.05
CA VAL A 26 -14.67 -16.41 13.76
C VAL A 26 -15.22 -16.91 15.09
N GLU A 27 -15.86 -18.08 15.12
CA GLU A 27 -16.40 -18.66 16.36
C GLU A 27 -15.28 -19.00 17.36
N SER A 28 -14.11 -19.43 16.87
CA SER A 28 -12.92 -19.59 17.70
C SER A 28 -12.48 -18.27 18.34
N ALA A 29 -12.44 -17.17 17.58
CA ALA A 29 -12.11 -15.86 18.12
C ALA A 29 -13.16 -15.37 19.14
N LEU A 30 -14.45 -15.51 18.81
CA LEU A 30 -15.57 -15.11 19.66
C LEU A 30 -15.61 -15.86 21.00
N GLU A 31 -15.21 -17.13 21.03
CA GLU A 31 -15.10 -17.89 22.28
C GLU A 31 -14.13 -17.22 23.25
N PHE A 32 -12.93 -16.87 22.79
CA PHE A 32 -11.92 -16.20 23.62
C PHE A 32 -12.30 -14.76 23.96
N LEU A 33 -13.00 -14.05 23.06
CA LEU A 33 -13.52 -12.71 23.34
C LEU A 33 -14.53 -12.73 24.48
N LYS A 34 -15.48 -13.68 24.46
CA LYS A 34 -16.47 -13.84 25.54
C LYS A 34 -15.82 -14.15 26.88
N ILE A 35 -14.76 -14.97 26.90
CA ILE A 35 -13.98 -15.23 28.11
C ILE A 35 -13.35 -13.93 28.64
N CYS A 36 -12.69 -13.15 27.79
CA CYS A 36 -12.08 -11.88 28.19
C CYS A 36 -13.12 -10.88 28.70
N GLU A 37 -14.25 -10.73 28.01
CA GLU A 37 -15.40 -9.90 28.42
C GLU A 37 -15.95 -10.30 29.80
N SER A 38 -16.11 -11.61 30.06
CA SER A 38 -16.55 -12.11 31.37
C SER A 38 -15.57 -11.83 32.52
N LEU A 39 -14.31 -11.52 32.19
CA LEU A 39 -13.27 -11.12 33.12
C LEU A 39 -13.05 -9.60 33.11
N ASP A 40 -13.93 -8.84 32.46
CA ASP A 40 -13.85 -7.38 32.27
C ASP A 40 -12.54 -6.91 31.61
N PHE A 41 -11.95 -7.73 30.75
CA PHE A 41 -10.74 -7.42 30.02
C PHE A 41 -11.05 -7.03 28.57
N ARG A 42 -11.00 -5.72 28.26
CA ARG A 42 -11.33 -5.17 26.93
C ARG A 42 -10.13 -4.67 26.11
N ASN A 43 -8.91 -4.70 26.65
CA ASN A 43 -7.73 -4.25 25.92
C ASN A 43 -7.23 -5.33 24.94
N LEU A 44 -8.00 -5.51 23.87
CA LEU A 44 -7.90 -6.62 22.92
C LEU A 44 -7.67 -6.13 21.49
N VAL A 45 -7.00 -6.96 20.71
CA VAL A 45 -6.85 -6.87 19.25
C VAL A 45 -7.17 -8.25 18.69
N ILE A 46 -7.85 -8.34 17.55
CA ILE A 46 -8.22 -9.61 16.92
C ILE A 46 -7.42 -9.79 15.64
N SER A 47 -6.98 -11.00 15.34
CA SER A 47 -6.46 -11.36 14.01
C SER A 47 -6.95 -12.73 13.59
N MET A 48 -7.36 -12.85 12.33
CA MET A 48 -7.72 -14.11 11.68
C MET A 48 -6.86 -14.29 10.43
N LYS A 49 -5.77 -15.03 10.53
CA LYS A 49 -4.85 -15.21 9.39
C LYS A 49 -5.13 -16.52 8.68
N ALA A 50 -5.14 -16.45 7.36
CA ALA A 50 -5.18 -17.61 6.49
C ALA A 50 -4.13 -17.46 5.40
N SER A 51 -3.60 -18.59 4.91
CA SER A 51 -2.65 -18.59 3.79
C SER A 51 -3.33 -18.42 2.45
N ARG A 52 -4.64 -18.67 2.36
CA ARG A 52 -5.47 -18.40 1.17
C ARG A 52 -6.17 -17.06 1.32
N VAL A 53 -5.90 -16.13 0.41
CA VAL A 53 -6.48 -14.77 0.41
C VAL A 53 -8.01 -14.79 0.51
N PRO A 54 -8.77 -15.58 -0.29
CA PRO A 54 -10.23 -15.58 -0.20
C PRO A 54 -10.77 -16.00 1.18
N VAL A 55 -10.09 -16.93 1.86
CA VAL A 55 -10.47 -17.39 3.20
C VAL A 55 -10.24 -16.28 4.22
N MET A 56 -9.09 -15.61 4.16
CA MET A 56 -8.79 -14.45 4.99
C MET A 56 -9.85 -13.35 4.81
N LEU A 57 -10.15 -12.98 3.56
CA LEU A 57 -11.16 -11.94 3.27
C LEU A 57 -12.53 -12.31 3.85
N ALA A 58 -12.99 -13.55 3.64
CA ALA A 58 -14.25 -14.02 4.17
C ALA A 58 -14.30 -14.00 5.71
N ALA A 59 -13.20 -14.41 6.37
CA ALA A 59 -13.13 -14.45 7.83
C ALA A 59 -13.18 -13.03 8.44
N TYR A 60 -12.41 -12.07 7.91
CA TYR A 60 -12.46 -10.69 8.43
C TYR A 60 -13.81 -10.02 8.20
N ARG A 61 -14.41 -10.16 7.02
CA ARG A 61 -15.74 -9.60 6.74
C ARG A 61 -16.81 -10.21 7.64
N LEU A 62 -16.75 -11.53 7.86
CA LEU A 62 -17.66 -12.22 8.78
C LEU A 62 -17.45 -11.74 10.21
N MET A 63 -16.20 -11.60 10.68
CA MET A 63 -15.91 -11.11 12.02
C MET A 63 -16.47 -9.71 12.25
N VAL A 64 -16.27 -8.77 11.33
CA VAL A 64 -16.82 -7.40 11.43
C VAL A 64 -18.32 -7.47 11.61
N LYS A 65 -19.01 -8.21 10.73
CA LYS A 65 -20.47 -8.42 10.83
C LYS A 65 -20.88 -8.98 12.20
N ARG A 66 -20.14 -9.96 12.73
CA ARG A 66 -20.43 -10.59 14.02
C ARG A 66 -20.14 -9.66 15.20
N MET A 67 -19.10 -8.83 15.11
CA MET A 67 -18.83 -7.80 16.11
C MET A 67 -19.97 -6.77 16.15
N ASP A 68 -20.44 -6.31 14.99
CA ASP A 68 -21.58 -5.39 14.89
C ASP A 68 -22.85 -6.00 15.52
N GLU A 69 -23.18 -7.25 15.18
CA GLU A 69 -24.33 -7.98 15.73
C GLU A 69 -24.26 -8.15 17.27
N LEU A 70 -23.05 -8.24 17.83
CA LEU A 70 -22.80 -8.44 19.25
C LEU A 70 -22.50 -7.14 20.01
N GLY A 71 -22.48 -5.99 19.32
CA GLY A 71 -22.14 -4.69 19.92
C GLY A 71 -20.68 -4.61 20.40
N MET A 72 -19.75 -5.20 19.65
CA MET A 72 -18.30 -5.18 19.91
C MET A 72 -17.57 -4.31 18.89
N ASP A 73 -16.45 -3.69 19.27
CA ASP A 73 -15.70 -2.73 18.46
C ASP A 73 -14.17 -2.90 18.57
N TYR A 74 -13.70 -4.16 18.55
CA TYR A 74 -12.28 -4.47 18.73
C TYR A 74 -11.45 -4.22 17.45
N PRO A 75 -10.23 -3.67 17.58
CA PRO A 75 -9.34 -3.45 16.45
C PRO A 75 -8.85 -4.76 15.82
N LEU A 76 -8.65 -4.71 14.50
CA LEU A 76 -8.27 -5.82 13.64
C LEU A 76 -6.82 -5.72 13.16
N HIS A 77 -6.03 -6.75 13.45
CA HIS A 77 -4.67 -6.92 12.93
C HIS A 77 -4.65 -7.82 11.70
N LEU A 78 -4.51 -7.21 10.51
CA LEU A 78 -4.50 -7.91 9.24
C LEU A 78 -3.15 -8.56 8.94
N GLY A 79 -3.19 -9.66 8.20
CA GLY A 79 -2.01 -10.23 7.56
C GLY A 79 -2.32 -11.57 6.93
N VAL A 80 -1.82 -11.78 5.72
CA VAL A 80 -1.78 -13.09 5.08
C VAL A 80 -0.64 -13.87 5.73
N THR A 81 -0.92 -15.03 6.31
CA THR A 81 0.15 -15.91 6.83
C THR A 81 0.73 -16.75 5.70
N GLU A 82 1.98 -17.20 5.83
CA GLU A 82 2.62 -18.07 4.83
C GLU A 82 2.46 -17.52 3.40
N ALA A 83 2.79 -16.22 3.22
CA ALA A 83 2.66 -15.59 1.90
C ALA A 83 3.70 -16.16 0.91
N GLY A 84 4.81 -16.67 1.42
CA GLY A 84 5.97 -17.10 0.64
C GLY A 84 7.06 -16.03 0.63
N ASP A 85 8.00 -16.15 -0.30
CA ASP A 85 9.10 -15.22 -0.51
C ASP A 85 8.95 -14.42 -1.82
N GLY A 86 9.84 -13.45 -1.99
CA GLY A 86 9.99 -12.73 -3.25
C GLY A 86 8.74 -11.97 -3.70
N GLU A 87 8.59 -11.85 -5.01
CA GLU A 87 7.53 -11.05 -5.63
C GLU A 87 6.14 -11.62 -5.38
N TYR A 88 5.97 -12.94 -5.53
CA TYR A 88 4.66 -13.56 -5.32
C TYR A 88 4.16 -13.42 -3.88
N GLY A 89 5.03 -13.55 -2.88
CA GLY A 89 4.67 -13.32 -1.48
C GLY A 89 4.19 -11.89 -1.19
N ARG A 90 4.78 -10.91 -1.88
CA ARG A 90 4.35 -9.49 -1.82
C ARG A 90 2.99 -9.29 -2.47
N ILE A 91 2.82 -9.79 -3.70
CA ILE A 91 1.54 -9.71 -4.44
C ILE A 91 0.42 -10.36 -3.63
N LYS A 92 0.65 -11.56 -3.10
CA LYS A 92 -0.31 -12.30 -2.29
C LYS A 92 -0.68 -11.56 -1.01
N SER A 93 0.30 -10.97 -0.32
CA SER A 93 0.07 -10.15 0.87
C SER A 93 -0.74 -8.89 0.54
N THR A 94 -0.38 -8.17 -0.52
CA THR A 94 -1.10 -6.99 -1.01
C THR A 94 -2.54 -7.34 -1.36
N ALA A 95 -2.79 -8.42 -2.09
CA ALA A 95 -4.15 -8.83 -2.48
C ALA A 95 -5.06 -9.11 -1.27
N GLY A 96 -4.53 -9.66 -0.18
CA GLY A 96 -5.31 -9.87 1.04
C GLY A 96 -5.48 -8.60 1.89
N ILE A 97 -4.39 -7.89 2.14
CA ILE A 97 -4.37 -6.74 3.05
C ILE A 97 -5.04 -5.52 2.41
N ALA A 98 -4.64 -5.16 1.18
CA ALA A 98 -5.12 -3.94 0.53
C ALA A 98 -6.62 -3.99 0.25
N THR A 99 -7.15 -5.18 -0.07
CA THR A 99 -8.60 -5.37 -0.28
C THR A 99 -9.42 -5.02 0.97
N LEU A 100 -9.02 -5.52 2.14
CA LEU A 100 -9.73 -5.22 3.39
C LEU A 100 -9.56 -3.75 3.80
N LEU A 101 -8.34 -3.22 3.66
CA LEU A 101 -8.09 -1.80 3.96
C LEU A 101 -8.91 -0.87 3.07
N ALA A 102 -9.04 -1.16 1.77
CA ALA A 102 -9.89 -0.40 0.85
C ALA A 102 -11.39 -0.46 1.23
N GLU A 103 -11.81 -1.50 1.94
CA GLU A 103 -13.16 -1.64 2.51
C GLU A 103 -13.32 -0.97 3.89
N GLY A 104 -12.27 -0.34 4.41
CA GLY A 104 -12.25 0.27 5.75
C GLY A 104 -12.07 -0.73 6.89
N ILE A 105 -11.64 -1.96 6.59
CA ILE A 105 -11.42 -3.03 7.58
C ILE A 105 -9.93 -3.14 7.88
N GLY A 106 -9.53 -2.93 9.14
CA GLY A 106 -8.16 -3.15 9.61
C GLY A 106 -7.51 -1.92 10.24
N ASP A 107 -6.88 -2.12 11.40
CA ASP A 107 -6.28 -1.05 12.22
C ASP A 107 -4.75 -1.15 12.26
N THR A 108 -4.23 -2.35 12.03
CA THR A 108 -2.80 -2.62 11.95
C THR A 108 -2.56 -3.77 10.98
N ILE A 109 -1.39 -3.77 10.32
CA ILE A 109 -1.05 -4.76 9.31
C ILE A 109 0.30 -5.42 9.61
N ARG A 110 0.46 -6.66 9.16
CA ARG A 110 1.75 -7.30 8.99
C ARG A 110 1.75 -8.13 7.71
N VAL A 111 2.69 -7.82 6.82
CA VAL A 111 3.09 -8.69 5.72
C VAL A 111 3.93 -9.83 6.31
N SER A 112 3.70 -11.09 5.90
CA SER A 112 4.44 -12.25 6.45
C SER A 112 5.20 -12.95 5.33
N LEU A 113 6.47 -12.60 5.17
CA LEU A 113 7.37 -13.18 4.16
C LEU A 113 8.24 -14.27 4.78
N THR A 114 8.72 -15.20 3.97
CA THR A 114 9.74 -16.18 4.40
C THR A 114 11.13 -15.55 4.51
N GLU A 115 11.31 -14.32 4.01
CA GLU A 115 12.58 -13.59 4.05
C GLU A 115 12.81 -12.90 5.41
N ALA A 116 13.95 -12.20 5.55
CA ALA A 116 14.26 -11.43 6.74
C ALA A 116 13.17 -10.36 7.05
N PRO A 117 12.78 -10.16 8.33
CA PRO A 117 11.65 -9.29 8.70
C PRO A 117 11.76 -7.84 8.23
N GLU A 118 12.98 -7.32 8.06
CA GLU A 118 13.25 -5.98 7.56
C GLU A 118 12.69 -5.78 6.14
N LYS A 119 12.53 -6.87 5.38
CA LYS A 119 11.93 -6.84 4.04
C LYS A 119 10.40 -6.81 4.07
N GLU A 120 9.74 -7.10 5.20
CA GLU A 120 8.28 -6.99 5.35
C GLU A 120 7.85 -5.51 5.44
N ILE A 121 8.65 -4.67 6.12
CA ILE A 121 8.30 -3.29 6.46
C ILE A 121 8.07 -2.40 5.22
N PRO A 122 8.97 -2.39 4.20
CA PRO A 122 8.75 -1.60 2.99
C PRO A 122 7.46 -1.97 2.26
N VAL A 123 7.06 -3.25 2.32
CA VAL A 123 5.83 -3.74 1.67
C VAL A 123 4.60 -3.22 2.41
N CYS A 124 4.61 -3.23 3.74
CA CYS A 124 3.54 -2.62 4.55
C CYS A 124 3.35 -1.14 4.20
N TYR A 125 4.44 -0.38 4.12
CA TYR A 125 4.37 1.04 3.73
C TYR A 125 3.90 1.24 2.30
N SER A 126 4.35 0.40 1.36
CA SER A 126 3.90 0.46 -0.04
C SER A 126 2.39 0.19 -0.16
N ILE A 127 1.85 -0.77 0.60
CA ILE A 127 0.39 -1.05 0.63
C ILE A 127 -0.38 0.16 1.15
N LEU A 128 0.07 0.74 2.28
CA LEU A 128 -0.60 1.90 2.87
C LEU A 128 -0.52 3.14 1.98
N GLN A 129 0.60 3.35 1.28
CA GLN A 129 0.79 4.46 0.36
C GLN A 129 -0.06 4.29 -0.91
N ALA A 130 -0.11 3.08 -1.48
CA ALA A 130 -0.93 2.79 -2.66
C ALA A 130 -2.43 3.05 -2.42
N LEU A 131 -2.89 2.94 -1.17
CA LEU A 131 -4.26 3.26 -0.76
C LEU A 131 -4.45 4.71 -0.30
N GLY A 132 -3.40 5.54 -0.35
CA GLY A 132 -3.44 6.93 0.11
C GLY A 132 -3.57 7.09 1.63
N MET A 133 -3.39 6.02 2.41
CA MET A 133 -3.55 6.03 3.87
C MET A 133 -2.34 6.62 4.60
N ARG A 134 -1.12 6.41 4.06
CA ARG A 134 0.14 6.93 4.60
C ARG A 134 1.09 7.28 3.46
N LYS A 135 1.57 8.52 3.40
CA LYS A 135 2.67 8.91 2.50
C LYS A 135 4.01 8.76 3.23
N THR A 136 4.84 7.81 2.82
CA THR A 136 6.11 7.48 3.49
C THR A 136 7.33 7.63 2.59
N MET A 137 7.11 7.77 1.29
CA MET A 137 8.14 7.98 0.27
C MET A 137 7.58 8.91 -0.81
N VAL A 138 8.39 9.26 -1.80
CA VAL A 138 7.90 9.90 -3.02
C VAL A 138 6.98 8.93 -3.78
N GLU A 139 5.81 9.42 -4.21
CA GLU A 139 4.94 8.73 -5.14
C GLU A 139 5.33 9.11 -6.57
N TYR A 140 5.55 8.11 -7.43
CA TYR A 140 5.94 8.35 -8.82
C TYR A 140 4.81 7.95 -9.75
N VAL A 141 4.20 8.95 -10.39
CA VAL A 141 3.12 8.73 -11.36
C VAL A 141 3.72 8.76 -12.75
N ALA A 142 3.65 7.66 -13.49
CA ALA A 142 4.19 7.60 -14.85
C ALA A 142 3.16 7.03 -15.81
N CYS A 143 3.05 7.64 -16.99
CA CYS A 143 2.21 7.10 -18.05
C CYS A 143 2.79 5.76 -18.55
N PRO A 144 1.96 4.82 -19.03
CA PRO A 144 2.49 3.73 -19.84
C PRO A 144 3.15 4.32 -21.10
N SER A 145 4.37 3.86 -21.44
CA SER A 145 5.04 4.31 -22.68
C SER A 145 4.16 3.99 -23.90
N CYS A 146 4.09 4.91 -24.87
CA CYS A 146 3.33 4.72 -26.10
C CYS A 146 4.05 5.35 -27.31
N GLY A 147 3.50 5.22 -28.51
CA GLY A 147 4.08 5.80 -29.73
C GLY A 147 4.16 7.35 -29.77
N ARG A 148 3.64 8.03 -28.73
CA ARG A 148 3.72 9.49 -28.59
C ARG A 148 4.84 9.93 -27.65
N THR A 149 5.48 9.00 -26.95
CA THR A 149 6.56 9.31 -26.01
C THR A 149 7.73 9.96 -26.74
N LEU A 150 8.19 11.11 -26.24
CA LEU A 150 9.20 11.95 -26.90
C LEU A 150 10.64 11.70 -26.42
N PHE A 151 10.82 10.85 -25.41
CA PHE A 151 12.10 10.49 -24.79
C PHE A 151 12.06 9.06 -24.24
N ASN A 152 13.18 8.52 -23.77
CA ASN A 152 13.17 7.24 -23.08
C ASN A 152 12.56 7.38 -21.67
N LEU A 153 11.27 7.09 -21.55
CA LEU A 153 10.50 7.27 -20.31
C LEU A 153 11.05 6.44 -19.15
N GLU A 154 11.47 5.21 -19.41
CA GLU A 154 12.00 4.30 -18.38
C GLU A 154 13.30 4.83 -17.79
N GLU A 155 14.23 5.26 -18.66
CA GLU A 155 15.50 5.84 -18.22
C GLU A 155 15.29 7.13 -17.42
N VAL A 156 14.42 8.02 -17.88
CA VAL A 156 14.15 9.28 -17.18
C VAL A 156 13.45 9.03 -15.84
N LEU A 157 12.47 8.14 -15.79
CA LEU A 157 11.80 7.77 -14.55
C LEU A 157 12.80 7.21 -13.53
N HIS A 158 13.75 6.38 -13.96
CA HIS A 158 14.81 5.87 -13.10
C HIS A 158 15.73 7.00 -12.60
N LYS A 159 16.14 7.93 -13.47
CA LYS A 159 16.96 9.10 -13.08
C LYS A 159 16.24 9.98 -12.06
N VAL A 160 14.97 10.30 -12.31
CA VAL A 160 14.14 11.09 -11.38
C VAL A 160 13.99 10.38 -10.05
N ARG A 161 13.71 9.07 -10.06
CA ARG A 161 13.59 8.26 -8.84
C ARG A 161 14.88 8.24 -8.03
N GLU A 162 16.01 7.95 -8.66
CA GLU A 162 17.30 7.92 -7.95
C GLU A 162 17.66 9.28 -7.35
N ALA A 163 17.35 10.36 -8.07
CA ALA A 163 17.58 11.71 -7.59
C ALA A 163 16.68 12.13 -6.43
N THR A 164 15.49 11.54 -6.26
CA THR A 164 14.46 12.03 -5.32
C THR A 164 13.98 11.01 -4.30
N LYS A 165 14.44 9.75 -4.33
CA LYS A 165 14.00 8.65 -3.43
C LYS A 165 14.19 8.89 -1.93
N HIS A 166 15.06 9.82 -1.53
CA HIS A 166 15.31 10.18 -0.14
C HIS A 166 14.26 11.18 0.40
N LEU A 167 13.51 11.83 -0.50
CA LEU A 167 12.42 12.73 -0.13
C LEU A 167 11.17 11.94 0.29
N THR A 168 10.26 12.61 0.98
CA THR A 168 9.00 12.00 1.44
C THR A 168 7.84 12.97 1.24
N GLY A 169 6.64 12.44 1.01
CA GLY A 169 5.42 13.26 0.91
C GLY A 169 5.36 14.14 -0.34
N LEU A 170 6.04 13.75 -1.42
CA LEU A 170 5.95 14.37 -2.74
C LEU A 170 5.29 13.41 -3.73
N ASP A 171 4.47 13.95 -4.62
CA ASP A 171 3.97 13.23 -5.79
C ASP A 171 4.65 13.81 -7.04
N ILE A 172 5.46 13.00 -7.74
CA ILE A 172 6.22 13.42 -8.92
C ILE A 172 5.73 12.65 -10.14
N ALA A 173 5.21 13.37 -11.11
CA ALA A 173 4.75 12.81 -12.37
C ALA A 173 5.83 12.84 -13.46
N VAL A 174 5.99 11.75 -14.20
CA VAL A 174 6.86 11.67 -15.38
C VAL A 174 6.03 11.18 -16.57
N MET A 175 5.78 12.09 -17.52
CA MET A 175 4.85 11.88 -18.62
C MET A 175 5.58 11.99 -19.96
N GLY A 176 5.37 10.98 -20.81
CA GLY A 176 6.08 10.86 -22.09
C GLY A 176 5.69 11.90 -23.15
N CYS A 177 4.52 12.51 -23.05
CA CYS A 177 4.01 13.45 -24.05
C CYS A 177 3.08 14.53 -23.45
N ILE A 178 2.96 15.65 -24.16
CA ILE A 178 2.13 16.79 -23.76
C ILE A 178 0.62 16.53 -23.91
N VAL A 179 0.22 15.47 -24.63
CA VAL A 179 -1.20 15.27 -24.97
C VAL A 179 -2.01 14.82 -23.76
N ASN A 180 -1.60 13.71 -23.14
CA ASN A 180 -2.24 13.25 -21.90
C ASN A 180 -1.49 13.72 -20.66
N GLY A 181 -0.19 14.06 -20.80
CA GLY A 181 0.69 14.35 -19.68
C GLY A 181 0.09 15.31 -18.66
N PRO A 182 -0.26 16.56 -19.04
CA PRO A 182 -0.82 17.56 -18.11
C PRO A 182 -2.10 17.11 -17.38
N GLY A 183 -2.92 16.27 -18.02
CA GLY A 183 -4.13 15.73 -17.40
C GLY A 183 -3.83 14.61 -16.41
N GLU A 184 -2.97 13.67 -16.79
CA GLU A 184 -2.58 12.52 -15.95
C GLU A 184 -1.75 12.94 -14.72
N MET A 185 -1.07 14.09 -14.77
CA MET A 185 -0.29 14.63 -13.66
C MET A 185 -1.01 15.68 -12.81
N ALA A 186 -2.31 15.91 -13.05
CA ALA A 186 -3.02 17.06 -12.51
C ALA A 186 -3.08 17.14 -10.97
N ASP A 187 -2.86 15.99 -10.30
CA ASP A 187 -2.85 15.83 -8.85
C ASP A 187 -1.43 15.67 -8.28
N ALA A 188 -0.40 15.69 -9.14
CA ALA A 188 1.00 15.62 -8.71
C ALA A 188 1.52 16.99 -8.26
N ASP A 189 2.46 16.99 -7.31
CA ASP A 189 3.14 18.21 -6.87
C ASP A 189 4.03 18.79 -7.98
N TYR A 190 4.74 17.90 -8.69
CA TYR A 190 5.66 18.25 -9.76
C TYR A 190 5.46 17.36 -10.98
N GLY A 191 5.70 17.92 -12.17
CA GLY A 191 5.62 17.19 -13.42
C GLY A 191 6.84 17.36 -14.29
N TYR A 192 7.28 16.25 -14.89
CA TYR A 192 8.24 16.18 -15.99
C TYR A 192 7.50 15.68 -17.22
N VAL A 193 7.22 16.56 -18.19
CA VAL A 193 6.36 16.24 -19.33
C VAL A 193 7.11 16.43 -20.65
N GLY A 194 7.09 15.43 -21.52
CA GLY A 194 7.65 15.54 -22.87
C GLY A 194 6.86 16.55 -23.70
N LYS A 195 7.52 17.61 -24.17
CA LYS A 195 6.85 18.68 -24.93
C LYS A 195 7.16 18.61 -26.43
N GLN A 196 8.42 18.45 -26.77
CA GLN A 196 8.92 18.29 -28.14
C GLN A 196 10.15 17.38 -28.12
N ALA A 197 10.53 16.76 -29.23
CA ALA A 197 11.79 16.01 -29.30
C ALA A 197 12.97 16.85 -28.78
N GLY A 198 13.71 16.31 -27.80
CA GLY A 198 14.83 16.96 -27.11
C GLY A 198 14.46 18.02 -26.05
N TYR A 199 13.16 18.27 -25.81
CA TYR A 199 12.69 19.27 -24.85
C TYR A 199 11.53 18.76 -23.98
N ILE A 200 11.63 19.08 -22.70
CA ILE A 200 10.62 18.76 -21.71
C ILE A 200 10.10 20.03 -21.07
N ALA A 201 8.92 19.95 -20.48
CA ALA A 201 8.31 21.00 -19.69
C ALA A 201 8.19 20.54 -18.25
N LEU A 202 8.64 21.40 -17.34
CA LEU A 202 8.52 21.20 -15.91
C LEU A 202 7.30 21.95 -15.40
N TYR A 203 6.55 21.26 -14.55
CA TYR A 203 5.29 21.74 -14.00
C TYR A 203 5.35 21.75 -12.47
N ARG A 204 4.66 22.72 -11.88
CA ARG A 204 4.30 22.75 -10.45
C ARG A 204 2.79 22.70 -10.36
N GLY A 205 2.24 21.62 -9.78
CA GLY A 205 0.82 21.32 -9.91
C GLY A 205 0.41 21.31 -11.39
N ARG A 206 -0.48 22.22 -11.78
CA ARG A 206 -0.97 22.34 -13.17
C ARG A 206 -0.25 23.42 -14.00
N ASP A 207 0.60 24.21 -13.37
CA ASP A 207 1.24 25.35 -14.03
C ASP A 207 2.55 24.93 -14.69
N GLU A 208 2.67 25.19 -16.00
CA GLU A 208 3.94 25.03 -16.70
C GLU A 208 4.91 26.13 -16.25
N ILE A 209 6.02 25.74 -15.64
CA ILE A 209 6.99 26.67 -15.06
C ILE A 209 8.07 27.02 -16.07
N LYS A 210 8.63 25.99 -16.74
CA LYS A 210 9.74 26.19 -17.68
C LYS A 210 9.83 25.06 -18.69
N ARG A 211 10.30 25.41 -19.88
CA ARG A 211 10.76 24.47 -20.90
C ARG A 211 12.27 24.35 -20.81
N VAL A 212 12.77 23.12 -20.74
CA VAL A 212 14.20 22.84 -20.64
C VAL A 212 14.62 21.75 -21.63
N PRO A 213 15.88 21.74 -22.07
CA PRO A 213 16.46 20.59 -22.75
C PRO A 213 16.32 19.30 -21.91
N GLU A 214 16.06 18.17 -22.56
CA GLU A 214 15.84 16.88 -21.89
C GLU A 214 17.01 16.45 -20.99
N ASP A 215 18.24 16.69 -21.45
CA ASP A 215 19.50 16.35 -20.77
C ASP A 215 19.68 17.10 -19.43
N GLN A 216 19.13 18.30 -19.31
CA GLN A 216 19.12 19.12 -18.10
C GLN A 216 17.86 18.94 -17.25
N GLY A 217 16.87 18.19 -17.74
CA GLY A 217 15.53 18.16 -17.14
C GLY A 217 15.49 17.66 -15.69
N VAL A 218 16.33 16.69 -15.33
CA VAL A 218 16.36 16.14 -13.96
C VAL A 218 16.99 17.13 -12.99
N GLU A 219 18.09 17.78 -13.37
CA GLU A 219 18.73 18.83 -12.57
C GLU A 219 17.78 20.00 -12.36
N GLU A 220 17.08 20.41 -13.42
CA GLU A 220 16.14 21.52 -13.38
C GLU A 220 14.88 21.21 -12.55
N LEU A 221 14.47 19.94 -12.47
CA LEU A 221 13.44 19.46 -11.55
C LEU A 221 13.91 19.56 -10.09
N ILE A 222 15.13 19.14 -9.79
CA ILE A 222 15.73 19.26 -8.45
C ILE A 222 15.80 20.73 -8.03
N ASN A 223 16.26 21.60 -8.93
CA ASN A 223 16.33 23.05 -8.69
C ASN A 223 14.94 23.65 -8.40
N LEU A 224 13.89 23.15 -9.07
CA LEU A 224 12.51 23.55 -8.79
C LEU A 224 12.06 23.12 -7.39
N ILE A 225 12.32 21.87 -6.99
CA ILE A 225 11.98 21.34 -5.66
C ILE A 225 12.75 22.10 -4.56
N LYS A 226 14.02 22.44 -4.81
CA LYS A 226 14.87 23.26 -3.92
C LYS A 226 14.33 24.68 -3.77
N ALA A 227 13.93 25.31 -4.87
CA ALA A 227 13.35 26.66 -4.85
C ALA A 227 12.06 26.73 -4.01
N ASP A 228 11.32 25.62 -3.95
CA ASP A 228 10.08 25.50 -3.16
C ASP A 228 10.33 25.10 -1.69
N GLY A 229 11.60 24.94 -1.28
CA GLY A 229 11.95 24.58 0.10
C GLY A 229 11.53 23.17 0.52
N ARG A 230 11.19 22.30 -0.44
CA ARG A 230 10.77 20.90 -0.21
C ARG A 230 11.89 19.89 -0.36
N TRP A 231 13.12 20.36 -0.59
CA TRP A 231 14.32 19.53 -0.70
C TRP A 231 14.96 19.29 0.67
N VAL A 232 15.33 18.04 0.95
CA VAL A 232 16.10 17.63 2.13
C VAL A 232 17.31 16.86 1.62
N GLU A 233 18.52 17.17 2.10
CA GLU A 233 19.71 16.44 1.65
C GLU A 233 19.69 14.96 2.14
N PRO A 234 20.19 13.99 1.33
CA PRO A 234 20.17 12.56 1.65
C PRO A 234 20.96 12.13 2.89
#